data_AF-A0A413HH00-F1
#
_entry.id   AF-A0A413HH00-F1
#
_cell.length_a   1.000
_cell.length_b   1.000
_cell.length_c   1.000
_cell.angle_alpha   90.00
_cell.angle_beta   90.00
_cell.angle_gamma   90.00
#
_symmetry.space_group_name_H-M   'P 1'
#
loop_
_entity.id
_entity.type
_entity.pdbx_description
1 polymer ?
#
loop_
_entity_poly.entity_id
_entity_poly.type
_entity_poly.pdbx_seq_one_letter_code
_entity_poly.pdbx_strand_id
1 'polypeptide(L)'
;MTKVNFYDSIDDSMLKFAVIIAKHNGKWVFCKHRERSTWEVPGGHREQGEDILETAKRELYEETGAINFEINPICIYSVTAPDNFDGKETFGKLFFAEIHTFEKDLHSEIEKIAIMNELPLNWTYPEIQPRLLEEARQRGFLPKKDEIKWLFFDVGSTLVDESRVYEDRMKKIAELSGITPQQIYEHAISLYRRNKKGDLEIAKQLGIELPKWESQYEKLYTDSENCLKRLSRNYEIGIIANQPLGTSERLENLGVRKYIDLVIASAEEGVSKPDRRIFEIALERSGCKPENVVMIGDRIDNDIVPAKQLGMKTIWIKQGFGSLWTVMDESEKADIEVNNLSDILNYL
;
A
#
# COMPACT_ATOMS: atom_id res chain seq x y z
N MET A 1 -6.42 12.58 -27.88
CA MET A 1 -6.22 12.20 -26.46
C MET A 1 -6.84 13.29 -25.61
N THR A 2 -7.65 12.93 -24.61
CA THR A 2 -8.27 13.90 -23.70
C THR A 2 -7.20 14.59 -22.87
N LYS A 3 -7.20 15.92 -22.85
CA LYS A 3 -6.29 16.75 -22.05
C LYS A 3 -7.09 17.48 -20.99
N VAL A 4 -6.58 17.47 -19.75
CA VAL A 4 -7.14 18.20 -18.61
C VAL A 4 -6.06 19.12 -18.06
N ASN A 5 -6.34 20.40 -17.92
CA ASN A 5 -5.43 21.39 -17.31
C ASN A 5 -6.11 22.08 -16.12
N PHE A 6 -5.32 22.66 -15.22
CA PHE A 6 -5.80 23.32 -14.00
C PHE A 6 -5.24 24.73 -13.89
N TYR A 7 -6.06 25.65 -13.38
CA TYR A 7 -5.75 27.08 -13.28
C TYR A 7 -6.30 27.66 -11.98
N ASP A 8 -5.67 28.71 -11.47
CA ASP A 8 -6.14 29.41 -10.27
C ASP A 8 -7.26 30.42 -10.56
N SER A 9 -7.23 31.06 -11.74
CA SER A 9 -8.22 32.05 -12.14
C SER A 9 -8.39 32.13 -13.66
N ILE A 10 -9.62 32.39 -14.09
CA ILE A 10 -9.98 32.80 -15.45
C ILE A 10 -11.16 33.78 -15.37
N ASP A 11 -11.49 34.43 -16.48
CA ASP A 11 -12.74 35.20 -16.61
C ASP A 11 -13.96 34.28 -16.41
N ASP A 12 -14.87 34.66 -15.51
CA ASP A 12 -16.07 33.88 -15.17
C ASP A 12 -16.94 33.58 -16.40
N SER A 13 -16.96 34.47 -17.40
CA SER A 13 -17.72 34.28 -18.64
C SER A 13 -17.24 33.09 -19.48
N MET A 14 -16.04 32.57 -19.22
CA MET A 14 -15.49 31.38 -19.87
C MET A 14 -15.98 30.08 -19.23
N LEU A 15 -16.49 30.13 -17.98
CA LEU A 15 -16.89 28.96 -17.22
C LEU A 15 -18.26 28.45 -17.70
N LYS A 16 -18.23 27.26 -18.31
CA LYS A 16 -19.41 26.58 -18.86
C LYS A 16 -19.93 25.46 -17.97
N PHE A 17 -19.10 24.95 -17.05
CA PHE A 17 -19.39 23.77 -16.26
C PHE A 17 -19.09 23.98 -14.79
N ALA A 18 -19.92 23.40 -13.93
CA ALA A 18 -19.60 23.19 -12.52
C ALA A 18 -19.50 21.69 -12.25
N VAL A 19 -18.41 21.25 -11.62
CA VAL A 19 -18.24 19.85 -11.16
C VAL A 19 -17.99 19.86 -9.67
N ILE A 20 -18.66 18.97 -8.95
CA ILE A 20 -18.70 18.97 -7.49
C ILE A 20 -18.21 17.62 -6.97
N ILE A 21 -17.07 17.61 -6.29
CA ILE A 21 -16.63 16.47 -5.49
C ILE A 21 -17.42 16.49 -4.18
N ALA A 22 -18.32 15.53 -3.99
CA ALA A 22 -19.23 15.52 -2.85
C ALA A 22 -18.91 14.38 -1.86
N LYS A 23 -19.03 14.70 -0.56
CA LYS A 23 -18.97 13.74 0.54
C LYS A 23 -20.14 13.86 1.49
N HIS A 24 -20.46 12.76 2.16
CA HIS A 24 -21.41 12.71 3.27
C HIS A 24 -20.86 11.78 4.36
N ASN A 25 -20.62 12.32 5.56
CA ASN A 25 -20.11 11.56 6.70
C ASN A 25 -18.81 10.80 6.34
N GLY A 26 -17.90 11.47 5.62
CA GLY A 26 -16.62 10.92 5.18
C GLY A 26 -16.67 9.98 3.98
N LYS A 27 -17.86 9.61 3.49
CA LYS A 27 -18.08 8.74 2.32
C LYS A 27 -18.30 9.56 1.05
N TRP A 28 -17.92 9.02 -0.09
CA TRP A 28 -18.14 9.64 -1.40
C TRP A 28 -19.60 9.59 -1.82
N VAL A 29 -20.06 10.63 -2.49
CA VAL A 29 -21.40 10.69 -3.11
C VAL A 29 -21.25 10.74 -4.62
N PHE A 30 -21.83 9.75 -5.30
CA PHE A 30 -21.86 9.65 -6.75
C PHE A 30 -23.31 9.58 -7.26
N CYS A 31 -23.54 10.09 -8.47
CA CYS A 31 -24.81 10.01 -9.17
C CYS A 31 -24.71 9.01 -10.35
N LYS A 32 -25.86 8.43 -10.71
CA LYS A 32 -26.01 7.54 -11.87
C LYS A 32 -27.24 7.97 -12.67
N HIS A 33 -27.03 8.42 -13.90
CA HIS A 33 -28.12 8.71 -14.83
C HIS A 33 -28.86 7.42 -15.24
N ARG A 34 -30.16 7.54 -15.48
CA ARG A 34 -31.05 6.42 -15.87
C ARG A 34 -30.61 5.70 -17.14
N GLU A 35 -29.95 6.40 -18.05
CA GLU A 35 -29.51 5.88 -19.33
C GLU A 35 -28.09 5.28 -19.29
N ARG A 36 -27.41 5.33 -18.14
CA ARG A 36 -26.00 4.90 -17.99
C ARG A 36 -25.85 3.78 -16.98
N SER A 37 -24.80 2.98 -17.15
CA SER A 37 -24.36 1.96 -16.19
C SER A 37 -23.12 2.40 -15.40
N THR A 38 -22.66 3.63 -15.60
CA THR A 38 -21.46 4.24 -15.02
C THR A 38 -21.82 5.19 -13.87
N TRP A 39 -20.81 5.57 -13.09
CA TRP A 39 -20.94 6.54 -11.99
C TRP A 39 -20.20 7.84 -12.32
N GLU A 40 -20.74 8.95 -11.86
CA GLU A 40 -20.12 10.27 -11.96
C GLU A 40 -20.21 11.05 -10.65
N VAL A 41 -19.31 12.02 -10.51
CA VAL A 41 -19.49 13.07 -9.51
C VAL A 41 -20.53 14.08 -10.01
N PRO A 42 -21.29 14.73 -9.12
CA PRO A 42 -22.30 15.68 -9.53
C PRO A 42 -21.75 16.83 -10.37
N GLY A 43 -22.51 17.28 -11.36
CA GLY A 43 -22.16 18.48 -12.11
C GLY A 43 -22.77 18.57 -13.50
N GLY A 44 -22.89 19.80 -13.99
CA GLY A 44 -23.55 20.09 -15.25
C GLY A 44 -23.19 21.44 -15.85
N HIS A 45 -24.02 21.88 -16.79
CA HIS A 45 -23.80 23.10 -17.56
C HIS A 45 -24.35 24.32 -16.82
N ARG A 46 -23.66 25.44 -16.98
CA ARG A 46 -24.17 26.75 -16.55
C ARG A 46 -25.38 27.15 -17.38
N GLU A 47 -26.47 27.50 -16.72
CA GLU A 47 -27.68 28.02 -17.38
C GLU A 47 -27.64 29.54 -17.55
N GLN A 48 -28.53 30.06 -18.40
CA GLN A 48 -28.59 31.48 -18.70
C GLN A 48 -29.03 32.29 -17.48
N GLY A 49 -28.18 33.21 -17.04
CA GLY A 49 -28.46 34.11 -15.91
C GLY A 49 -27.96 33.62 -14.56
N GLU A 50 -27.39 32.41 -14.48
CA GLU A 50 -26.76 31.89 -13.27
C GLU A 50 -25.30 32.35 -13.15
N ASP A 51 -24.78 32.46 -11.93
CA ASP A 51 -23.34 32.41 -11.68
C ASP A 51 -22.85 30.96 -11.50
N ILE A 52 -21.55 30.75 -11.60
CA ILE A 52 -21.00 29.39 -11.58
C ILE A 52 -21.17 28.66 -10.23
N LEU A 53 -21.32 29.41 -9.12
CA LEU A 53 -21.58 28.84 -7.81
C LEU A 53 -23.04 28.42 -7.68
N GLU A 54 -23.98 29.22 -8.19
CA GLU A 54 -25.40 28.87 -8.25
C GLU A 54 -25.63 27.64 -9.14
N THR A 55 -24.96 27.56 -10.29
CA THR A 55 -24.93 26.33 -11.10
C THR A 55 -24.44 25.14 -10.27
N ALA A 56 -23.32 25.27 -9.53
CA ALA A 56 -22.82 24.17 -8.72
C ALA A 56 -23.80 23.69 -7.64
N LYS A 57 -24.51 24.62 -6.98
CA LYS A 57 -25.53 24.30 -5.97
C LYS A 57 -26.75 23.63 -6.59
N ARG A 58 -27.24 24.14 -7.74
CA ARG A 58 -28.38 23.58 -8.46
C ARG A 58 -28.08 22.15 -8.90
N GLU A 59 -26.97 21.93 -9.60
CA GLU A 59 -26.55 20.60 -10.07
C GLU A 59 -26.38 19.62 -8.91
N LEU A 60 -25.76 20.06 -7.79
CA LEU A 60 -25.63 19.22 -6.60
C LEU A 60 -27.00 18.82 -6.04
N TYR A 61 -27.96 19.75 -5.98
CA TYR A 61 -29.31 19.47 -5.52
C TYR A 61 -30.08 18.56 -6.49
N GLU A 62 -30.08 18.88 -7.79
CA GLU A 62 -30.83 18.13 -8.82
C GLU A 62 -30.35 16.69 -8.93
N GLU A 63 -29.03 16.47 -8.90
CA GLU A 63 -28.46 15.15 -9.11
C GLU A 63 -28.36 14.29 -7.85
N THR A 64 -28.26 14.92 -6.67
CA THR A 64 -28.09 14.17 -5.41
C THR A 64 -29.21 14.32 -4.40
N GLY A 65 -30.08 15.32 -4.55
CA GLY A 65 -31.07 15.69 -3.54
C GLY A 65 -30.47 16.42 -2.34
N ALA A 66 -29.24 16.93 -2.39
CA ALA A 66 -28.62 17.62 -1.26
C ALA A 66 -29.35 18.94 -0.93
N ILE A 67 -29.87 19.07 0.29
CA ILE A 67 -30.61 20.28 0.73
C ILE A 67 -29.88 21.09 1.80
N ASN A 68 -28.92 20.47 2.49
CA ASN A 68 -28.07 21.14 3.46
C ASN A 68 -26.63 20.67 3.28
N PHE A 69 -25.73 21.59 2.95
CA PHE A 69 -24.35 21.29 2.61
C PHE A 69 -23.46 22.54 2.70
N GLU A 70 -22.17 22.31 2.91
CA GLU A 70 -21.12 23.31 2.70
C GLU A 70 -20.51 23.08 1.31
N ILE A 71 -20.30 24.13 0.52
CA ILE A 71 -19.67 24.04 -0.81
C ILE A 71 -18.58 25.09 -0.97
N ASN A 72 -17.40 24.67 -1.40
CA ASN A 72 -16.20 25.50 -1.51
C ASN A 72 -15.54 25.34 -2.89
N PRO A 73 -15.08 26.43 -3.53
CA PRO A 73 -14.36 26.34 -4.79
C PRO A 73 -12.96 25.77 -4.59
N ILE A 74 -12.52 24.90 -5.51
CA ILE A 74 -11.18 24.29 -5.51
C ILE A 74 -10.27 24.99 -6.51
N CYS A 75 -10.61 24.91 -7.80
CA CYS A 75 -9.82 25.47 -8.90
C CYS A 75 -10.65 25.58 -10.18
N ILE A 76 -10.07 26.21 -11.20
CA ILE A 76 -10.57 26.14 -12.57
C ILE A 76 -9.91 24.94 -13.25
N TYR A 77 -10.66 24.23 -14.09
CA TYR A 77 -10.11 23.21 -14.97
C TYR A 77 -10.52 23.47 -16.42
N SER A 78 -9.75 22.97 -17.37
CA SER A 78 -10.16 22.89 -18.76
C SER A 78 -10.07 21.47 -19.28
N VAL A 79 -10.93 21.15 -20.25
CA VAL A 79 -10.92 19.87 -20.95
C VAL A 79 -10.87 20.11 -22.46
N THR A 80 -9.98 19.38 -23.12
CA THR A 80 -9.94 19.23 -24.58
C THR A 80 -10.12 17.75 -24.90
N ALA A 81 -11.24 17.37 -25.51
CA ALA A 81 -11.52 15.97 -25.89
C ALA A 81 -11.88 15.91 -27.39
N PRO A 82 -11.34 14.94 -28.17
CA PRO A 82 -11.60 14.86 -29.61
C PRO A 82 -13.09 14.79 -29.97
N ASP A 83 -13.86 14.09 -29.14
CA ASP A 83 -15.28 13.80 -29.40
C ASP A 83 -16.22 14.79 -28.71
N ASN A 84 -15.70 15.86 -28.09
CA ASN A 84 -16.49 16.82 -27.32
C ASN A 84 -16.23 18.25 -27.80
N PHE A 85 -17.29 19.03 -28.03
CA PHE A 85 -17.23 20.43 -28.49
C PHE A 85 -16.31 20.68 -29.70
N ASP A 86 -16.33 19.81 -30.71
CA ASP A 86 -15.47 19.89 -31.91
C ASP A 86 -13.96 19.95 -31.58
N GLY A 87 -13.54 19.35 -30.46
CA GLY A 87 -12.15 19.38 -30.00
C GLY A 87 -11.73 20.72 -29.40
N LYS A 88 -12.67 21.65 -29.14
CA LYS A 88 -12.36 22.93 -28.49
C LYS A 88 -12.14 22.73 -26.99
N GLU A 89 -11.25 23.55 -26.44
CA GLU A 89 -11.07 23.64 -25.01
C GLU A 89 -12.31 24.26 -24.35
N THR A 90 -12.78 23.61 -23.29
CA THR A 90 -13.91 24.08 -22.48
C THR A 90 -13.49 24.20 -21.04
N PHE A 91 -14.03 25.20 -20.33
CA PHE A 91 -13.63 25.52 -18.97
C PHE A 91 -14.76 25.24 -17.99
N GLY A 92 -14.41 24.70 -16.84
CA GLY A 92 -15.31 24.50 -15.73
C GLY A 92 -14.64 24.88 -14.41
N LYS A 93 -15.47 24.96 -13.37
CA LYS A 93 -15.01 25.20 -12.01
C LYS A 93 -15.27 23.96 -11.16
N LEU A 94 -14.23 23.53 -10.46
CA LEU A 94 -14.29 22.39 -9.55
C LEU A 94 -14.62 22.89 -8.14
N PHE A 95 -15.56 22.22 -7.49
CA PHE A 95 -15.99 22.49 -6.13
C PHE A 95 -15.82 21.23 -5.26
N PHE A 96 -15.68 21.44 -3.96
CA PHE A 96 -15.83 20.41 -2.94
C PHE A 96 -17.08 20.70 -2.13
N ALA A 97 -17.90 19.69 -1.88
CA ALA A 97 -19.09 19.80 -1.03
C ALA A 97 -19.11 18.73 0.08
N GLU A 98 -19.41 19.16 1.30
CA GLU A 98 -19.78 18.27 2.41
C GLU A 98 -21.30 18.37 2.61
N ILE A 99 -22.01 17.27 2.35
CA ILE A 99 -23.46 17.18 2.43
C ILE A 99 -23.86 16.68 3.81
N HIS A 100 -24.75 17.42 4.47
CA HIS A 100 -25.29 17.05 5.78
C HIS A 100 -26.63 16.34 5.67
N THR A 101 -27.48 16.75 4.72
CA THR A 101 -28.84 16.21 4.58
C THR A 101 -29.27 16.13 3.11
N PHE A 102 -30.00 15.05 2.79
CA PHE A 102 -30.65 14.83 1.50
C PHE A 102 -32.18 14.95 1.62
N GLU A 103 -32.84 15.35 0.54
CA GLU A 103 -34.28 15.20 0.36
C GLU A 103 -34.64 13.71 0.15
N LYS A 104 -35.91 13.35 0.39
CA LYS A 104 -36.35 11.95 0.28
C LYS A 104 -36.47 11.46 -1.16
N ASP A 105 -36.76 12.36 -2.10
CA ASP A 105 -37.04 12.06 -3.50
C ASP A 105 -36.00 12.74 -4.40
N LEU A 106 -35.56 12.05 -5.46
CA LEU A 106 -34.60 12.57 -6.46
C LEU A 106 -35.33 13.17 -7.67
N HIS A 107 -34.70 14.15 -8.32
CA HIS A 107 -35.22 14.77 -9.55
C HIS A 107 -35.09 13.85 -10.78
N SER A 108 -35.82 14.19 -11.84
CA SER A 108 -36.27 13.26 -12.89
C SER A 108 -35.19 12.55 -13.73
N GLU A 109 -33.94 13.02 -13.75
CA GLU A 109 -32.89 12.49 -14.64
C GLU A 109 -31.98 11.44 -14.00
N ILE A 110 -31.90 11.42 -12.67
CA ILE A 110 -31.07 10.48 -11.92
C ILE A 110 -31.87 9.23 -11.55
N GLU A 111 -31.22 8.07 -11.68
CA GLU A 111 -31.77 6.77 -11.26
C GLU A 111 -31.59 6.60 -9.75
N LYS A 112 -30.38 6.87 -9.27
CA LYS A 112 -29.98 6.72 -7.86
C LYS A 112 -28.69 7.46 -7.55
N ILE A 113 -28.54 7.79 -6.27
CA ILE A 113 -27.24 8.13 -5.67
C ILE A 113 -26.58 6.90 -5.07
N ALA A 114 -25.25 6.90 -4.99
CA ALA A 114 -24.48 5.95 -4.21
C ALA A 114 -23.59 6.66 -3.21
N ILE A 115 -23.65 6.20 -1.96
CA ILE A 115 -22.78 6.64 -0.87
C ILE A 115 -21.76 5.52 -0.62
N MET A 116 -20.50 5.76 -0.96
CA MET A 116 -19.46 4.72 -1.04
C MET A 116 -18.23 5.05 -0.21
N ASN A 117 -17.58 4.05 0.38
CA ASN A 117 -16.30 4.24 1.07
C ASN A 117 -15.13 4.41 0.08
N GLU A 118 -15.25 3.82 -1.10
CA GLU A 118 -14.23 3.76 -2.14
C GLU A 118 -14.69 4.44 -3.43
N LEU A 119 -13.75 4.75 -4.31
CA LEU A 119 -14.03 5.30 -5.64
C LEU A 119 -14.60 4.22 -6.57
N PRO A 120 -15.53 4.55 -7.49
CA PRO A 120 -16.05 3.60 -8.45
C PRO A 120 -14.97 3.17 -9.44
N LEU A 121 -15.09 1.95 -9.97
CA LEU A 121 -14.22 1.46 -11.05
C LEU A 121 -14.73 1.88 -12.43
N ASN A 122 -16.05 2.01 -12.58
CA ASN A 122 -16.77 2.28 -13.83
C ASN A 122 -17.22 3.76 -13.92
N TRP A 123 -16.27 4.65 -14.15
CA TRP A 123 -16.53 6.10 -14.31
C TRP A 123 -17.25 6.43 -15.61
N THR A 124 -18.15 7.42 -15.58
CA THR A 124 -18.70 8.03 -16.81
C THR A 124 -17.60 8.75 -17.58
N TYR A 125 -16.73 9.49 -16.89
CA TYR A 125 -15.61 10.23 -17.49
C TYR A 125 -14.26 9.77 -16.92
N PRO A 126 -13.77 8.57 -17.28
CA PRO A 126 -12.58 7.96 -16.67
C PRO A 126 -11.28 8.75 -16.89
N GLU A 127 -11.19 9.53 -17.97
CA GLU A 127 -10.01 10.35 -18.28
C GLU A 127 -10.03 11.74 -17.62
N ILE A 128 -11.17 12.14 -17.03
CA ILE A 128 -11.40 13.49 -16.50
C ILE A 128 -11.58 13.44 -14.99
N GLN A 129 -12.64 12.78 -14.51
CA GLN A 129 -13.05 12.85 -13.10
C GLN A 129 -11.97 12.36 -12.13
N PRO A 130 -11.26 11.23 -12.36
CA PRO A 130 -10.14 10.83 -11.52
C PRO A 130 -9.03 11.89 -11.42
N ARG A 131 -8.77 12.66 -12.49
CA ARG A 131 -7.79 13.75 -12.46
C ARG A 131 -8.28 14.95 -11.64
N LEU A 132 -9.57 15.26 -11.70
CA LEU A 132 -10.17 16.31 -10.86
C LEU A 132 -10.05 15.96 -9.37
N LEU A 133 -10.29 14.69 -9.01
CA LEU A 133 -10.07 14.21 -7.63
C LEU A 133 -8.59 14.30 -7.22
N GLU A 134 -7.65 14.00 -8.11
CA GLU A 134 -6.22 14.16 -7.82
C GLU A 134 -5.84 15.62 -7.56
N GLU A 135 -6.32 16.55 -8.39
CA GLU A 135 -6.06 17.98 -8.20
C GLU A 135 -6.64 18.49 -6.86
N ALA A 136 -7.87 18.09 -6.53
CA ALA A 136 -8.48 18.43 -5.24
C ALA A 136 -7.66 17.92 -4.05
N ARG A 137 -7.04 16.74 -4.19
CA ARG A 137 -6.13 16.19 -3.19
C ARG A 137 -4.85 16.99 -3.07
N GLN A 138 -4.22 17.36 -4.19
CA GLN A 138 -3.00 18.18 -4.20
C GLN A 138 -3.23 19.54 -3.54
N ARG A 139 -4.43 20.12 -3.72
CA ARG A 139 -4.85 21.38 -3.10
C ARG A 139 -5.36 21.24 -1.66
N GLY A 140 -5.32 20.04 -1.08
CA GLY A 140 -5.63 19.79 0.34
C GLY A 140 -7.11 19.65 0.68
N PHE A 141 -8.01 19.55 -0.30
CA PHE A 141 -9.44 19.32 -0.06
C PHE A 141 -9.77 17.85 0.23
N LEU A 142 -8.89 16.94 -0.17
CA LEU A 142 -9.02 15.52 0.09
C LEU A 142 -7.82 15.02 0.90
N PRO A 143 -7.99 13.98 1.73
CA PRO A 143 -6.87 13.34 2.39
C PRO A 143 -5.80 12.96 1.37
N LYS A 144 -4.53 13.20 1.73
CA LYS A 144 -3.40 12.67 0.96
C LYS A 144 -3.60 11.16 0.79
N LYS A 145 -3.24 10.64 -0.37
CA LYS A 145 -3.27 9.20 -0.64
C LYS A 145 -2.39 8.55 0.44
N ASP A 146 -2.72 7.32 0.85
CA ASP A 146 -1.80 6.46 1.61
C ASP A 146 -0.55 6.25 0.74
N GLU A 147 0.34 7.22 0.70
CA GLU A 147 1.55 7.18 -0.09
C GLU A 147 2.56 6.40 0.74
N ILE A 148 2.73 5.13 0.38
CA ILE A 148 3.84 4.34 0.88
C ILE A 148 5.13 5.05 0.48
N LYS A 149 5.97 5.32 1.46
CA LYS A 149 7.27 5.98 1.29
C LYS A 149 8.42 5.02 1.51
N TRP A 150 8.29 4.19 2.54
CA TRP A 150 9.32 3.26 2.96
C TRP A 150 8.89 1.81 2.80
N LEU A 151 9.83 1.01 2.29
CA LEU A 151 9.74 -0.44 2.27
C LEU A 151 10.86 -1.00 3.14
N PHE A 152 10.50 -1.60 4.28
CA PHE A 152 11.46 -2.29 5.14
C PHE A 152 11.44 -3.79 4.84
N PHE A 153 12.61 -4.36 4.54
CA PHE A 153 12.78 -5.78 4.30
C PHE A 153 13.44 -6.48 5.49
N ASP A 154 13.02 -7.70 5.79
CA ASP A 154 13.90 -8.65 6.46
C ASP A 154 15.03 -9.12 5.51
N VAL A 155 16.06 -9.76 6.08
CA VAL A 155 17.20 -10.27 5.31
C VAL A 155 17.07 -11.76 5.05
N GLY A 156 17.06 -12.58 6.11
CA GLY A 156 17.12 -14.03 6.00
C GLY A 156 15.82 -14.60 5.46
N SER A 157 15.89 -15.54 4.50
CA SER A 157 14.71 -16.10 3.83
C SER A 157 13.79 -15.07 3.14
N THR A 158 14.20 -13.80 3.07
CA THR A 158 13.48 -12.71 2.38
C THR A 158 14.31 -12.20 1.21
N LEU A 159 15.47 -11.57 1.47
CA LEU A 159 16.43 -11.17 0.43
C LEU A 159 17.51 -12.25 0.21
N VAL A 160 17.84 -13.01 1.25
CA VAL A 160 18.92 -14.00 1.25
C VAL A 160 18.33 -15.41 1.34
N ASP A 161 18.68 -16.27 0.40
CA ASP A 161 18.40 -17.70 0.44
C ASP A 161 19.35 -18.40 1.41
N GLU A 162 18.78 -18.88 2.52
CA GLU A 162 19.48 -19.56 3.61
C GLU A 162 19.29 -21.09 3.57
N SER A 163 18.67 -21.63 2.52
CA SER A 163 18.28 -23.05 2.44
C SER A 163 19.46 -23.99 2.67
N ARG A 164 20.63 -23.67 2.10
CA ARG A 164 21.87 -24.45 2.29
C ARG A 164 22.45 -24.34 3.71
N VAL A 165 22.28 -23.19 4.36
CA VAL A 165 22.74 -23.00 5.74
C VAL A 165 21.91 -23.88 6.68
N TYR A 166 20.59 -23.91 6.48
CA TYR A 166 19.73 -24.82 7.23
C TYR A 166 20.03 -26.29 6.92
N GLU A 167 20.26 -26.65 5.65
CA GLU A 167 20.61 -28.03 5.29
C GLU A 167 21.89 -28.50 6.02
N ASP A 168 22.94 -27.66 6.02
CA ASP A 168 24.18 -27.93 6.76
C ASP A 168 23.95 -28.04 8.27
N ARG A 169 23.18 -27.11 8.86
CA ARG A 169 22.85 -27.15 10.28
C ARG A 169 22.07 -28.42 10.66
N MET A 170 21.09 -28.82 9.86
CA MET A 170 20.30 -30.04 10.11
C MET A 170 21.16 -31.30 10.00
N LYS A 171 22.13 -31.35 9.08
CA LYS A 171 23.10 -32.44 8.98
C LYS A 171 23.99 -32.53 10.22
N LYS A 172 24.50 -31.39 10.71
CA LYS A 172 25.28 -31.35 11.95
C LYS A 172 24.46 -31.78 13.19
N ILE A 173 23.19 -31.38 13.27
CA ILE A 173 22.26 -31.86 14.31
C ILE A 173 22.10 -33.39 14.23
N ALA A 174 21.93 -33.94 13.03
CA ALA A 174 21.82 -35.37 12.79
C ALA A 174 23.09 -36.12 13.26
N GLU A 175 24.27 -35.62 12.88
CA GLU A 175 25.56 -36.18 13.29
C GLU A 175 25.74 -36.20 14.82
N LEU A 176 25.41 -35.09 15.49
CA LEU A 176 25.53 -34.98 16.95
C LEU A 176 24.54 -35.84 17.73
N SER A 177 23.37 -36.11 17.14
CA SER A 177 22.29 -36.86 17.80
C SER A 177 22.26 -38.35 17.46
N GLY A 178 22.99 -38.78 16.41
CA GLY A 178 22.91 -40.13 15.87
C GLY A 178 21.60 -40.43 15.13
N ILE A 179 20.76 -39.43 14.91
CA ILE A 179 19.52 -39.52 14.12
C ILE A 179 19.86 -39.28 12.65
N THR A 180 19.11 -39.87 11.72
CA THR A 180 19.37 -39.65 10.29
C THR A 180 19.01 -38.21 9.86
N PRO A 181 19.71 -37.61 8.88
CA PRO A 181 19.37 -36.28 8.38
C PRO A 181 17.93 -36.16 7.89
N GLN A 182 17.38 -37.23 7.31
CA GLN A 182 15.98 -37.27 6.86
C GLN A 182 15.00 -37.13 8.03
N GLN A 183 15.21 -37.86 9.13
CA GLN A 183 14.35 -37.78 10.31
C GLN A 183 14.43 -36.40 10.98
N ILE A 184 15.63 -35.80 11.05
CA ILE A 184 15.79 -34.42 11.55
C ILE A 184 15.02 -33.44 10.67
N TYR A 185 15.15 -33.56 9.34
CA TYR A 185 14.45 -32.69 8.41
C TYR A 185 12.92 -32.83 8.51
N GLU A 186 12.39 -34.04 8.52
CA GLU A 186 10.95 -34.30 8.67
C GLU A 186 10.40 -33.75 10.00
N HIS A 187 11.15 -33.91 11.09
CA HIS A 187 10.80 -33.31 12.37
C HIS A 187 10.81 -31.78 12.30
N ALA A 188 11.82 -31.18 11.67
CA ALA A 188 11.93 -29.73 11.54
C ALA A 188 10.73 -29.18 10.76
N ILE A 189 10.35 -29.80 9.64
CA ILE A 189 9.17 -29.43 8.86
C ILE A 189 7.89 -29.51 9.71
N SER A 190 7.73 -30.56 10.51
CA SER A 190 6.59 -30.70 11.43
C SER A 190 6.53 -29.57 12.47
N LEU A 191 7.68 -29.09 12.95
CA LEU A 191 7.77 -27.99 13.90
C LEU A 191 7.48 -26.64 13.22
N TYR A 192 8.01 -26.40 12.03
CA TYR A 192 7.74 -25.18 11.26
C TYR A 192 6.25 -25.03 10.90
N ARG A 193 5.58 -26.13 10.55
CA ARG A 193 4.12 -26.14 10.35
C ARG A 193 3.30 -25.84 11.60
N ARG A 194 3.91 -25.93 12.78
CA ARG A 194 3.35 -25.56 14.07
C ARG A 194 3.91 -24.21 14.56
N ASN A 195 4.42 -23.40 13.64
CA ASN A 195 5.01 -22.08 13.91
C ASN A 195 6.16 -22.11 14.94
N LYS A 196 6.97 -23.18 14.92
CA LYS A 196 8.17 -23.32 15.76
C LYS A 196 9.43 -23.34 14.89
N LYS A 197 10.51 -22.73 15.38
CA LYS A 197 11.84 -22.80 14.75
C LYS A 197 12.40 -24.21 14.88
N GLY A 198 12.24 -25.02 13.83
CA GLY A 198 12.49 -26.45 13.87
C GLY A 198 13.92 -26.82 14.29
N ASP A 199 14.92 -26.10 13.79
CA ASP A 199 16.33 -26.34 14.15
C ASP A 199 16.62 -26.06 15.63
N LEU A 200 16.15 -24.93 16.15
CA LEU A 200 16.32 -24.55 17.55
C LEU A 200 15.60 -25.51 18.49
N GLU A 201 14.37 -25.84 18.15
CA GLU A 201 13.52 -26.69 18.98
C GLU A 201 14.02 -28.14 19.00
N ILE A 202 14.52 -28.66 17.87
CA ILE A 202 15.15 -29.99 17.83
C ILE A 202 16.44 -30.01 18.66
N ALA A 203 17.33 -29.04 18.48
CA ALA A 203 18.58 -28.98 19.25
C ALA A 203 18.30 -28.96 20.77
N LYS A 204 17.30 -28.17 21.18
CA LYS A 204 16.82 -28.10 22.56
C LYS A 204 16.25 -29.43 23.05
N GLN A 205 15.38 -30.09 22.27
CA GLN A 205 14.77 -31.37 22.63
C GLN A 205 15.80 -32.50 22.78
N LEU A 206 16.84 -32.48 21.95
CA LEU A 206 17.92 -33.46 21.97
C LEU A 206 19.03 -33.12 22.98
N GLY A 207 18.96 -31.95 23.63
CA GLY A 207 19.96 -31.51 24.60
C GLY A 207 21.34 -31.27 23.99
N ILE A 208 21.41 -30.92 22.70
CA ILE A 208 22.66 -30.65 21.99
C ILE A 208 22.89 -29.16 21.82
N GLU A 209 24.16 -28.75 21.76
CA GLU A 209 24.51 -27.40 21.37
C GLU A 209 24.12 -27.14 19.91
N LEU A 210 23.48 -25.99 19.65
CA LEU A 210 23.05 -25.64 18.30
C LEU A 210 24.26 -25.43 17.40
N PRO A 211 24.36 -26.14 16.25
CA PRO A 211 25.47 -25.93 15.34
C PRO A 211 25.56 -24.49 14.82
N LYS A 212 26.80 -24.00 14.72
CA LYS A 212 27.13 -22.67 14.23
C LYS A 212 26.46 -22.39 12.88
N TRP A 213 25.98 -21.16 12.72
CA TRP A 213 25.45 -20.66 11.43
C TRP A 213 26.60 -20.43 10.44
N GLU A 214 26.57 -21.11 9.30
CA GLU A 214 27.59 -21.02 8.25
C GLU A 214 27.17 -20.02 7.16
N SER A 215 27.40 -18.72 7.41
CA SER A 215 26.99 -17.63 6.51
C SER A 215 27.62 -17.70 5.11
N GLN A 216 28.70 -18.48 4.92
CA GLN A 216 29.32 -18.70 3.62
C GLN A 216 28.42 -19.43 2.60
N TYR A 217 27.36 -20.11 3.07
CA TYR A 217 26.40 -20.77 2.19
C TYR A 217 25.22 -19.89 1.78
N GLU A 218 25.15 -18.68 2.33
CA GLU A 218 24.14 -17.70 1.98
C GLU A 218 24.38 -17.13 0.58
N LYS A 219 23.29 -16.83 -0.12
CA LYS A 219 23.29 -16.12 -1.40
C LYS A 219 22.01 -15.32 -1.52
N LEU A 220 21.97 -14.31 -2.37
CA LEU A 220 20.71 -13.65 -2.69
C LEU A 220 19.76 -14.61 -3.41
N TYR A 221 18.45 -14.42 -3.22
CA TYR A 221 17.49 -14.96 -4.18
C TYR A 221 17.75 -14.34 -5.56
N THR A 222 17.46 -15.09 -6.61
CA THR A 222 17.81 -14.70 -7.99
C THR A 222 17.15 -13.40 -8.44
N ASP A 223 16.01 -13.05 -7.83
CA ASP A 223 15.24 -11.84 -8.12
C ASP A 223 15.44 -10.70 -7.11
N SER A 224 16.26 -10.87 -6.07
CA SER A 224 16.46 -9.84 -5.04
C SER A 224 17.06 -8.55 -5.58
N GLU A 225 18.15 -8.64 -6.34
CA GLU A 225 18.80 -7.42 -6.85
C GLU A 225 17.86 -6.64 -7.78
N ASN A 226 17.15 -7.35 -8.68
CA ASN A 226 16.24 -6.71 -9.62
C ASN A 226 15.04 -6.08 -8.90
N CYS A 227 14.48 -6.75 -7.90
CA CYS A 227 13.39 -6.22 -7.10
C CYS A 227 13.81 -4.92 -6.38
N LEU A 228 14.90 -4.95 -5.62
CA LEU A 228 15.44 -3.77 -4.91
C LEU A 228 15.77 -2.63 -5.87
N LYS A 229 16.37 -2.92 -7.03
CA LYS A 229 16.69 -1.92 -8.06
C LYS A 229 15.45 -1.24 -8.65
N ARG A 230 14.33 -1.94 -8.76
CA ARG A 230 13.08 -1.36 -9.30
C ARG A 230 12.37 -0.54 -8.24
N LEU A 231 12.29 -1.05 -7.01
CA LEU A 231 11.61 -0.38 -5.91
C LEU A 231 12.32 0.90 -5.45
N SER A 232 13.66 0.89 -5.40
CA SER A 232 14.48 2.07 -5.01
C SER A 232 14.31 3.30 -5.92
N ARG A 233 13.61 3.18 -7.05
CA ARG A 233 13.30 4.32 -7.92
C ARG A 233 12.15 5.18 -7.40
N ASN A 234 11.25 4.57 -6.62
CA ASN A 234 10.00 5.17 -6.18
C ASN A 234 9.86 5.19 -4.65
N TYR A 235 10.65 4.37 -3.94
CA TYR A 235 10.58 4.18 -2.50
C TYR A 235 11.96 4.27 -1.86
N GLU A 236 11.99 4.73 -0.61
CA GLU A 236 13.14 4.55 0.26
C GLU A 236 13.12 3.12 0.81
N ILE A 237 14.27 2.46 0.83
CA ILE A 237 14.40 1.06 1.23
C ILE A 237 15.16 0.96 2.54
N GLY A 238 14.54 0.28 3.50
CA GLY A 238 15.15 -0.03 4.79
C GLY A 238 15.32 -1.53 5.02
N ILE A 239 16.17 -1.89 5.97
CA ILE A 239 16.31 -3.25 6.51
C ILE A 239 15.94 -3.25 7.99
N ILE A 240 15.13 -4.22 8.42
CA ILE A 240 14.92 -4.55 9.84
C ILE A 240 15.20 -6.04 10.01
N ALA A 241 16.33 -6.38 10.63
CA ALA A 241 16.80 -7.77 10.64
C ALA A 241 17.39 -8.22 11.98
N ASN A 242 17.09 -9.46 12.36
CA ASN A 242 17.72 -10.12 13.50
C ASN A 242 19.07 -10.70 13.06
N GLN A 243 20.08 -9.85 12.97
CA GLN A 243 21.38 -10.18 12.36
C GLN A 243 22.53 -9.74 13.26
N PRO A 244 23.71 -10.39 13.14
CA PRO A 244 24.91 -9.99 13.87
C PRO A 244 25.46 -8.64 13.38
N LEU A 245 26.46 -8.13 14.09
CA LEU A 245 27.23 -6.94 13.68
C LEU A 245 27.80 -7.15 12.26
N GLY A 246 27.85 -6.07 11.47
CA GLY A 246 28.37 -6.11 10.10
C GLY A 246 27.34 -6.44 9.02
N THR A 247 26.04 -6.32 9.33
CA THR A 247 24.96 -6.56 8.36
C THR A 247 25.08 -5.67 7.12
N SER A 248 25.47 -4.39 7.29
CA SER A 248 25.69 -3.48 6.17
C SER A 248 26.84 -3.93 5.26
N GLU A 249 27.96 -4.37 5.82
CA GLU A 249 29.13 -4.87 5.05
C GLU A 249 28.76 -6.15 4.29
N ARG A 250 27.99 -7.05 4.91
CA ARG A 250 27.48 -8.24 4.25
C ARG A 250 26.59 -7.89 3.04
N LEU A 251 25.70 -6.91 3.17
CA LEU A 251 24.88 -6.44 2.05
C LEU A 251 25.72 -5.77 0.94
N GLU A 252 26.86 -5.16 1.30
CA GLU A 252 27.83 -4.61 0.34
C GLU A 252 28.50 -5.73 -0.46
N ASN A 253 28.96 -6.78 0.23
CA ASN A 253 29.57 -7.96 -0.40
C ASN A 253 28.59 -8.73 -1.30
N LEU A 254 27.29 -8.67 -0.99
CA LEU A 254 26.21 -9.21 -1.83
C LEU A 254 25.80 -8.27 -2.98
N GLY A 255 26.35 -7.05 -3.05
CA GLY A 255 26.14 -6.11 -4.15
C GLY A 255 24.81 -5.35 -4.13
N VAL A 256 24.04 -5.42 -3.04
CA VAL A 256 22.70 -4.83 -2.92
C VAL A 256 22.63 -3.61 -1.99
N ARG A 257 23.65 -3.38 -1.16
CA ARG A 257 23.70 -2.25 -0.22
C ARG A 257 23.46 -0.88 -0.87
N LYS A 258 23.82 -0.72 -2.13
CA LYS A 258 23.61 0.50 -2.95
C LYS A 258 22.15 0.89 -3.17
N TYR A 259 21.19 -0.01 -2.93
CA TYR A 259 19.75 0.26 -3.05
C TYR A 259 19.07 0.49 -1.70
N ILE A 260 19.82 0.48 -0.60
CA ILE A 260 19.29 0.47 0.76
C ILE A 260 19.69 1.77 1.45
N ASP A 261 18.70 2.52 1.91
CA ASP A 261 18.87 3.82 2.56
C ASP A 261 19.15 3.70 4.05
N LEU A 262 18.54 2.70 4.71
CA LEU A 262 18.62 2.50 6.16
C LEU A 262 18.80 1.02 6.53
N VAL A 263 19.68 0.73 7.49
CA VAL A 263 19.87 -0.62 8.04
C VAL A 263 19.67 -0.59 9.55
N ILE A 264 18.71 -1.39 10.04
CA ILE A 264 18.41 -1.58 11.46
C ILE A 264 18.66 -3.07 11.78
N ALA A 265 19.82 -3.36 12.37
CA ALA A 265 20.24 -4.71 12.72
C ALA A 265 20.18 -4.93 14.24
N SER A 266 19.62 -6.05 14.68
CA SER A 266 19.37 -6.29 16.11
C SER A 266 20.61 -6.24 16.99
N ALA A 267 21.76 -6.68 16.49
CA ALA A 267 23.01 -6.65 17.25
C ALA A 267 23.54 -5.21 17.46
N GLU A 268 23.26 -4.30 16.52
CA GLU A 268 23.65 -2.89 16.61
C GLU A 268 22.70 -2.12 17.53
N GLU A 269 21.41 -2.45 17.51
CA GLU A 269 20.39 -1.77 18.31
C GLU A 269 20.21 -2.36 19.73
N GLY A 270 20.69 -3.57 19.98
CA GLY A 270 20.47 -4.28 21.25
C GLY A 270 19.04 -4.76 21.49
N VAL A 271 18.18 -4.69 20.47
CA VAL A 271 16.79 -5.18 20.47
C VAL A 271 16.53 -6.00 19.21
N SER A 272 15.71 -7.06 19.30
CA SER A 272 15.45 -7.98 18.20
C SER A 272 13.95 -8.18 18.00
N LYS A 273 13.52 -8.38 16.75
CA LYS A 273 12.18 -8.90 16.43
C LYS A 273 11.91 -10.17 17.24
N PRO A 274 10.71 -10.35 17.83
CA PRO A 274 9.47 -9.61 17.59
C PRO A 274 9.26 -8.37 18.49
N ASP A 275 10.29 -7.91 19.22
CA ASP A 275 10.15 -6.72 20.06
C ASP A 275 9.82 -5.49 19.21
N ARG A 276 8.71 -4.82 19.51
CA ARG A 276 8.20 -3.66 18.76
C ARG A 276 9.21 -2.51 18.70
N ARG A 277 10.11 -2.40 19.67
CA ARG A 277 11.11 -1.34 19.74
C ARG A 277 12.01 -1.26 18.51
N ILE A 278 12.32 -2.39 17.87
CA ILE A 278 13.15 -2.37 16.65
C ILE A 278 12.42 -1.72 15.46
N PHE A 279 11.10 -1.88 15.38
CA PHE A 279 10.25 -1.24 14.38
C PHE A 279 10.04 0.24 14.70
N GLU A 280 9.88 0.58 15.97
CA GLU A 280 9.79 1.98 16.42
C GLU A 280 11.08 2.75 16.09
N ILE A 281 12.25 2.15 16.28
CA ILE A 281 13.54 2.72 15.86
C ILE A 281 13.56 2.96 14.35
N ALA A 282 13.06 2.01 13.55
CA ALA A 282 12.98 2.16 12.09
C ALA A 282 12.04 3.31 11.68
N LEU A 283 10.89 3.44 12.33
CA LEU A 283 9.92 4.52 12.11
C LEU A 283 10.49 5.89 12.52
N GLU A 284 11.18 5.96 13.65
CA GLU A 284 11.85 7.18 14.12
C GLU A 284 12.92 7.64 13.14
N ARG A 285 13.81 6.73 12.71
CA ARG A 285 14.91 7.07 11.80
C ARG A 285 14.47 7.35 10.37
N SER A 286 13.38 6.75 9.91
CA SER A 286 12.76 7.09 8.61
C SER A 286 11.93 8.36 8.64
N GLY A 287 11.57 8.88 9.83
CA GLY A 287 10.69 10.03 9.98
C GLY A 287 9.29 9.81 9.41
N CYS A 288 8.89 8.56 9.18
CA CYS A 288 7.61 8.20 8.57
C CYS A 288 6.59 7.74 9.59
N LYS A 289 5.32 8.02 9.31
CA LYS A 289 4.21 7.44 10.06
C LYS A 289 4.01 5.98 9.66
N PRO A 290 3.58 5.09 10.58
CA PRO A 290 3.41 3.67 10.30
C PRO A 290 2.55 3.39 9.06
N GLU A 291 1.46 4.13 8.84
CA GLU A 291 0.55 3.91 7.71
C GLU A 291 1.19 4.12 6.32
N ASN A 292 2.34 4.80 6.27
CA ASN A 292 3.11 5.09 5.06
C ASN A 292 4.28 4.11 4.86
N VAL A 293 4.33 3.03 5.63
CA VAL A 293 5.43 2.08 5.62
C VAL A 293 4.92 0.66 5.39
N VAL A 294 5.67 -0.11 4.60
CA VAL A 294 5.44 -1.54 4.39
C VAL A 294 6.57 -2.34 5.03
N MET A 295 6.23 -3.31 5.87
CA MET A 295 7.15 -4.36 6.32
C MET A 295 7.03 -5.60 5.43
N ILE A 296 8.17 -6.11 4.95
CA ILE A 296 8.26 -7.24 4.03
C ILE A 296 9.17 -8.30 4.66
N GLY A 297 8.63 -9.48 4.95
CA GLY A 297 9.39 -10.55 5.61
C GLY A 297 8.72 -11.92 5.50
N ASP A 298 9.45 -12.99 5.81
CA ASP A 298 8.96 -14.37 5.70
C ASP A 298 8.30 -14.88 6.99
N ARG A 299 8.47 -14.18 8.11
CA ARG A 299 8.04 -14.64 9.43
C ARG A 299 6.81 -13.91 9.94
N ILE A 300 5.73 -14.65 10.16
CA ILE A 300 4.50 -14.12 10.76
C ILE A 300 4.77 -13.55 12.15
N ASP A 301 5.47 -14.30 13.02
CA ASP A 301 5.75 -13.91 14.40
C ASP A 301 6.72 -12.74 14.51
N ASN A 302 7.75 -12.69 13.65
CA ASN A 302 8.81 -11.69 13.74
C ASN A 302 8.56 -10.44 12.91
N ASP A 303 7.94 -10.55 11.74
CA ASP A 303 7.85 -9.45 10.77
C ASP A 303 6.43 -8.92 10.67
N ILE A 304 5.45 -9.81 10.48
CA ILE A 304 4.09 -9.42 10.10
C ILE A 304 3.31 -8.90 11.31
N VAL A 305 3.14 -9.72 12.34
CA VAL A 305 2.36 -9.38 13.54
C VAL A 305 2.87 -8.09 14.22
N PRO A 306 4.17 -7.95 14.56
CA PRO A 306 4.63 -6.76 15.27
C PRO A 306 4.55 -5.48 14.43
N ALA A 307 4.80 -5.55 13.12
CA ALA A 307 4.64 -4.40 12.23
C ALA A 307 3.16 -3.97 12.12
N LYS A 308 2.25 -4.93 11.95
CA LYS A 308 0.81 -4.67 11.86
C LYS A 308 0.27 -4.06 13.16
N GLN A 309 0.74 -4.50 14.31
CA GLN A 309 0.38 -3.92 15.61
C GLN A 309 0.81 -2.45 15.77
N LEU A 310 1.77 -1.97 14.97
CA LEU A 310 2.20 -0.57 14.92
C LEU A 310 1.44 0.24 13.86
N GLY A 311 0.58 -0.39 13.05
CA GLY A 311 -0.16 0.27 11.97
C GLY A 311 0.60 0.30 10.64
N MET A 312 1.71 -0.44 10.51
CA MET A 312 2.39 -0.63 9.23
C MET A 312 1.58 -1.55 8.33
N LYS A 313 1.65 -1.32 7.01
CA LYS A 313 1.20 -2.32 6.03
C LYS A 313 2.22 -3.46 5.95
N THR A 314 1.78 -4.64 5.54
CA THR A 314 2.58 -5.86 5.60
C THR A 314 2.48 -6.69 4.34
N ILE A 315 3.63 -7.19 3.87
CA ILE A 315 3.72 -8.19 2.80
C ILE A 315 4.41 -9.42 3.36
N TRP A 316 3.68 -10.53 3.42
CA TRP A 316 4.26 -11.83 3.77
C TRP A 316 4.80 -12.52 2.53
N ILE A 317 6.11 -12.74 2.49
CA ILE A 317 6.77 -13.47 1.41
C ILE A 317 6.96 -14.94 1.79
N LYS A 318 6.37 -15.85 1.00
CA LYS A 318 6.37 -17.29 1.26
C LYS A 318 7.66 -17.96 0.79
N GLN A 319 8.77 -17.58 1.42
CA GLN A 319 10.10 -18.13 1.17
C GLN A 319 10.64 -18.86 2.41
N GLY A 320 11.72 -19.62 2.22
CA GLY A 320 12.37 -20.41 3.27
C GLY A 320 11.39 -21.31 4.05
N PHE A 321 11.70 -21.56 5.32
CA PHE A 321 10.78 -22.27 6.22
C PHE A 321 9.60 -21.41 6.69
N GLY A 322 9.66 -20.08 6.54
CA GLY A 322 8.54 -19.18 6.77
C GLY A 322 7.32 -19.55 5.94
N SER A 323 7.53 -20.01 4.70
CA SER A 323 6.46 -20.51 3.81
C SER A 323 5.60 -21.64 4.37
N LEU A 324 6.10 -22.37 5.38
CA LEU A 324 5.38 -23.49 6.01
C LEU A 324 4.54 -23.07 7.22
N TRP A 325 4.65 -21.81 7.64
CA TRP A 325 3.90 -21.29 8.78
C TRP A 325 2.42 -21.21 8.46
N THR A 326 1.60 -21.41 9.48
CA THR A 326 0.14 -21.37 9.38
C THR A 326 -0.38 -20.12 10.08
N VAL A 327 -1.17 -19.32 9.38
CA VAL A 327 -1.92 -18.21 9.97
C VAL A 327 -2.97 -18.79 10.91
N MET A 328 -2.91 -18.45 12.19
CA MET A 328 -3.78 -18.99 13.23
C MET A 328 -5.07 -18.17 13.41
N ASP A 329 -5.01 -16.86 13.18
CA ASP A 329 -6.15 -15.94 13.24
C ASP A 329 -5.96 -14.68 12.38
N GLU A 330 -6.99 -13.83 12.29
CA GLU A 330 -7.00 -12.62 11.45
C GLU A 330 -5.94 -11.57 11.83
N SER A 331 -5.46 -11.58 13.09
CA SER A 331 -4.41 -10.65 13.52
C SER A 331 -3.05 -11.01 12.92
N GLU A 332 -2.86 -12.27 12.53
CA GLU A 332 -1.63 -12.77 11.89
C GLU A 332 -1.62 -12.62 10.36
N LYS A 333 -2.79 -12.36 9.76
CA LYS A 333 -2.92 -12.25 8.31
C LYS A 333 -2.23 -10.99 7.80
N ALA A 334 -1.29 -11.13 6.86
CA ALA A 334 -0.68 -9.99 6.19
C ALA A 334 -1.68 -9.28 5.25
N ASP A 335 -1.40 -8.02 4.90
CA ASP A 335 -2.23 -7.29 3.93
C ASP A 335 -2.08 -7.88 2.52
N ILE A 336 -0.88 -8.33 2.17
CA ILE A 336 -0.56 -9.00 0.91
C ILE A 336 0.29 -10.23 1.20
N GLU A 337 0.06 -11.29 0.43
CA GLU A 337 0.88 -12.49 0.43
C GLU A 337 1.47 -12.70 -0.97
N VAL A 338 2.78 -12.98 -1.04
CA VAL A 338 3.51 -13.20 -2.29
C VAL A 338 4.39 -14.44 -2.19
N ASN A 339 4.76 -15.05 -3.32
CA ASN A 339 5.60 -16.26 -3.31
C ASN A 339 7.10 -15.94 -3.48
N ASN A 340 7.42 -14.80 -4.06
CA ASN A 340 8.79 -14.36 -4.36
C ASN A 340 8.88 -12.83 -4.39
N LEU A 341 10.09 -12.29 -4.51
CA LEU A 341 10.31 -10.85 -4.51
C LEU A 341 9.79 -10.17 -5.78
N SER A 342 9.76 -10.87 -6.92
CA SER A 342 9.22 -10.33 -8.17
C SER A 342 7.73 -10.04 -8.11
N ASP A 343 6.97 -10.88 -7.38
CA ASP A 343 5.52 -10.72 -7.18
C ASP A 343 5.17 -9.40 -6.46
N ILE A 344 6.09 -8.88 -5.62
CA ILE A 344 5.91 -7.60 -4.90
C ILE A 344 5.69 -6.44 -5.87
N LEU A 345 6.35 -6.47 -7.03
CA LEU A 345 6.30 -5.41 -8.05
C LEU A 345 4.93 -5.28 -8.73
N ASN A 346 4.01 -6.21 -8.48
CA ASN A 346 2.63 -6.11 -8.94
C ASN A 346 1.76 -5.21 -8.05
N TYR A 347 2.28 -4.86 -6.85
CA TYR A 347 1.56 -4.11 -5.82
C TYR A 347 2.19 -2.74 -5.51
N LEU A 348 3.47 -2.55 -5.90
CA LEU A 348 4.30 -1.38 -5.58
C LEU A 348 5.03 -0.85 -6.81
#